data_AF-A0A252E2A8-F1
#
_entry.id   AF-A0A252E2A8-F1
#
_cell.length_a   1.000
_cell.length_b   1.000
_cell.length_c   1.000
_cell.angle_alpha   90.00
_cell.angle_beta   90.00
_cell.angle_gamma   90.00
#
_symmetry.space_group_name_H-M   'P 1'
#
loop_
_entity.id
_entity.type
_entity.pdbx_description
1 polymer ?
#
loop_
_entity_poly.entity_id
_entity_poly.type
_entity_poly.pdbx_seq_one_letter_code
_entity_poly.pdbx_strand_id
1 'polypeptide(L)'
;MPSLNLLTVFNPSNYWRSGICSIPWQAIAQQFQISPEELVLSDLRDLSHQPLSAQIDRIDPEDPSRDTLIFQLPRPIPPGTEDNVLASTFIRLYRDKPIHPEIGEPYLEVVYGPDRRERGVRFVNNRLIIWFNLIPAPEDNERNWFSGSASSVQLDRQEMLDPFPAAMGEWLDQDPEKRCMQVNKLQLPGLSYPKSPYYQVSLFNHSYRLVSQSSGSVRATITIASEPFDYMGPDPITGHNRHLLCELYRVISLYAGADYLIEELFVKGKPKAEEDRVEGAEIVNLDFGLQYFAHMNMGQTQEIEQVFPVPDWFAVGSTAEPYAAYGLATNLHIESVTHPHEGNKSCFSWQLLPGKSAKCLHLFMRDQPQGFDARVGHYWYELIYRPLKAEIYHDTAVKSPIQNNRLVPARSGK
;
A
#
# COMPACT_ATOMS: atom_id res chain seq x y z
N MET A 1 4.26 -18.42 -34.71
CA MET A 1 4.42 -16.96 -34.63
C MET A 1 5.15 -16.65 -33.33
N PRO A 2 6.11 -15.72 -33.28
CA PRO A 2 6.69 -15.32 -32.00
C PRO A 2 5.58 -14.75 -31.12
N SER A 3 5.49 -15.21 -29.87
CA SER A 3 4.53 -14.68 -28.90
C SER A 3 4.77 -13.18 -28.73
N LEU A 4 3.74 -12.37 -28.90
CA LEU A 4 3.81 -10.95 -28.61
C LEU A 4 3.95 -10.78 -27.08
N ASN A 5 5.03 -10.14 -26.63
CA ASN A 5 5.23 -9.79 -25.23
C ASN A 5 4.33 -8.61 -24.88
N LEU A 6 3.10 -8.91 -24.43
CA LEU A 6 2.07 -7.93 -24.15
C LEU A 6 1.49 -8.12 -22.76
N LEU A 7 1.19 -7.00 -22.10
CA LEU A 7 0.25 -6.92 -21.00
C LEU A 7 -1.07 -6.37 -21.52
N THR A 8 -2.15 -6.96 -21.06
CA THR A 8 -3.50 -6.41 -21.20
C THR A 8 -3.77 -5.53 -20.00
N VAL A 9 -4.25 -4.31 -20.21
CA VAL A 9 -4.59 -3.38 -19.13
C VAL A 9 -6.08 -3.10 -19.13
N PHE A 10 -6.67 -3.11 -17.94
CA PHE A 10 -8.10 -2.91 -17.72
C PHE A 10 -8.36 -1.68 -16.86
N ASN A 11 -9.30 -0.87 -17.32
CA ASN A 11 -9.87 0.23 -16.56
C ASN A 11 -11.24 -0.21 -16.01
N PRO A 12 -11.35 -0.65 -14.75
CA PRO A 12 -12.63 -1.07 -14.19
C PRO A 12 -13.61 0.08 -13.89
N SER A 13 -13.28 1.33 -14.23
CA SER A 13 -14.17 2.49 -14.09
C SER A 13 -14.97 2.76 -15.36
N ASN A 14 -16.07 3.50 -15.24
CA ASN A 14 -16.91 3.94 -16.36
C ASN A 14 -16.45 5.27 -17.02
N TYR A 15 -15.29 5.78 -16.62
CA TYR A 15 -14.68 7.00 -17.17
C TYR A 15 -13.23 6.75 -17.57
N TRP A 16 -12.71 7.61 -18.44
CA TRP A 16 -11.32 7.56 -18.87
C TRP A 16 -10.39 7.97 -17.73
N ARG A 17 -9.35 7.18 -17.45
CA ARG A 17 -8.37 7.55 -16.43
C ARG A 17 -6.96 7.03 -16.72
N SER A 18 -5.99 7.77 -16.22
CA SER A 18 -4.57 7.42 -16.16
C SER A 18 -4.24 6.87 -14.77
N GLY A 19 -3.00 6.45 -14.53
CA GLY A 19 -2.57 6.11 -13.18
C GLY A 19 -1.55 4.98 -13.12
N ILE A 20 -1.47 4.38 -11.95
CA ILE A 20 -0.51 3.33 -11.62
C ILE A 20 -1.12 1.96 -11.88
N CYS A 21 -0.35 1.09 -12.55
CA CYS A 21 -0.64 -0.33 -12.67
C CYS A 21 0.39 -1.13 -11.86
N SER A 22 -0.07 -2.21 -11.22
CA SER A 22 0.78 -3.16 -10.50
C SER A 22 0.44 -4.58 -10.90
N ILE A 23 1.45 -5.41 -11.15
CA ILE A 23 1.30 -6.82 -11.55
C ILE A 23 2.43 -7.66 -10.93
N PRO A 24 2.16 -8.90 -10.46
CA PRO A 24 3.21 -9.77 -9.94
C PRO A 24 4.33 -10.00 -10.95
N TRP A 25 5.57 -9.74 -10.55
CA TRP A 25 6.75 -9.82 -11.42
C TRP A 25 7.09 -11.26 -11.79
N GLN A 26 6.94 -12.21 -10.86
CA GLN A 26 7.36 -13.60 -11.04
C GLN A 26 6.77 -14.24 -12.30
N ALA A 27 5.47 -14.04 -12.56
CA ALA A 27 4.80 -14.58 -13.75
C ALA A 27 5.35 -13.99 -15.05
N ILE A 28 5.68 -12.69 -15.05
CA ILE A 28 6.24 -11.97 -16.20
C ILE A 28 7.66 -12.46 -16.49
N ALA A 29 8.49 -12.57 -15.44
CA ALA A 29 9.85 -13.06 -15.53
C ALA A 29 9.89 -14.49 -16.10
N GLN A 30 8.99 -15.37 -15.63
CA GLN A 30 8.90 -16.75 -16.12
C GLN A 30 8.44 -16.82 -17.57
N GLN A 31 7.44 -16.03 -17.97
CA GLN A 31 6.86 -16.11 -19.30
C GLN A 31 7.72 -15.46 -20.39
N PHE A 32 8.29 -14.28 -20.12
CA PHE A 32 9.02 -13.50 -21.14
C PHE A 32 10.55 -13.62 -21.02
N GLN A 33 11.05 -14.16 -19.92
CA GLN A 33 12.49 -14.33 -19.66
C GLN A 33 13.28 -13.02 -19.79
N ILE A 34 12.69 -11.89 -19.40
CA ILE A 34 13.31 -10.56 -19.40
C ILE A 34 13.84 -10.29 -17.99
N SER A 35 15.10 -9.85 -17.86
CA SER A 35 15.62 -9.45 -16.54
C SER A 35 15.11 -8.06 -16.15
N PRO A 36 15.05 -7.75 -14.84
CA PRO A 36 14.62 -6.42 -14.39
C PRO A 36 15.38 -5.25 -15.03
N GLU A 37 16.68 -5.44 -15.27
CA GLU A 37 17.60 -4.42 -15.78
C GLU A 37 17.49 -4.21 -17.30
N GLU A 38 16.78 -5.09 -18.00
CA GLU A 38 16.54 -5.02 -19.45
C GLU A 38 15.09 -4.64 -19.76
N LEU A 39 14.23 -4.50 -18.77
CA LEU A 39 12.80 -4.35 -18.98
C LEU A 39 12.45 -2.92 -19.42
N VAL A 40 11.84 -2.81 -20.60
CA VAL A 40 11.25 -1.56 -21.07
C VAL A 40 9.80 -1.79 -21.52
N LEU A 41 8.92 -0.84 -21.15
CA LEU A 41 7.49 -0.88 -21.44
C LEU A 41 7.11 0.27 -22.38
N SER A 42 6.21 0.02 -23.33
CA SER A 42 5.61 1.07 -24.16
C SER A 42 4.11 0.86 -24.34
N ASP A 43 3.36 1.97 -24.32
CA ASP A 43 1.92 1.96 -24.64
C ASP A 43 1.74 1.85 -26.15
N LEU A 44 1.02 0.82 -26.62
CA LEU A 44 0.78 0.62 -28.05
C LEU A 44 -0.08 1.71 -28.69
N ARG A 45 -0.78 2.52 -27.88
CA ARG A 45 -1.52 3.70 -28.37
C ARG A 45 -0.61 4.90 -28.57
N ASP A 46 0.59 4.90 -27.97
CA ASP A 46 1.55 5.97 -28.13
C ASP A 46 2.42 5.78 -29.37
N LEU A 47 2.12 6.56 -30.41
CA LEU A 47 2.87 6.54 -31.66
C LEU A 47 4.30 7.11 -31.53
N SER A 48 4.61 7.84 -30.45
CA SER A 48 6.00 8.25 -30.18
C SER A 48 6.88 7.15 -29.62
N HIS A 49 6.29 6.01 -29.23
CA HIS A 49 7.00 4.88 -28.61
C HIS A 49 7.87 5.30 -27.42
N GLN A 50 7.45 6.33 -26.68
CA GLN A 50 8.16 6.75 -25.50
C GLN A 50 8.04 5.67 -24.43
N PRO A 51 9.14 5.27 -23.77
CA PRO A 51 9.04 4.28 -22.72
C PRO A 51 8.23 4.80 -21.54
N LEU A 52 7.47 3.91 -20.91
CA LEU A 52 6.75 4.21 -19.69
C LEU A 52 7.69 4.18 -18.49
N SER A 53 7.48 5.09 -17.53
CA SER A 53 8.07 4.99 -16.20
C SER A 53 7.63 3.68 -15.55
N ALA A 54 8.60 2.84 -15.22
CA ALA A 54 8.37 1.53 -14.65
C ALA A 54 9.53 1.13 -13.73
N GLN A 55 9.24 0.27 -12.77
CA GLN A 55 10.23 -0.34 -11.90
C GLN A 55 9.71 -1.68 -11.36
N ILE A 56 10.62 -2.52 -10.89
CA ILE A 56 10.28 -3.75 -10.17
C ILE A 56 10.68 -3.55 -8.71
N ASP A 57 9.71 -3.70 -7.82
CA ASP A 57 9.95 -3.60 -6.40
C ASP A 57 10.18 -4.97 -5.80
N ARG A 58 11.29 -5.10 -5.06
CA ARG A 58 11.58 -6.25 -4.20
C ARG A 58 10.92 -6.05 -2.84
N ILE A 59 9.78 -6.71 -2.64
CA ILE A 59 8.96 -6.51 -1.46
C ILE A 59 9.47 -7.34 -0.28
N ASP A 60 9.82 -8.60 -0.52
CA ASP A 60 10.39 -9.48 0.49
C ASP A 60 11.53 -10.31 -0.12
N PRO A 61 12.78 -10.11 0.33
CA PRO A 61 13.91 -10.91 -0.14
C PRO A 61 13.76 -12.42 0.12
N GLU A 62 12.97 -12.83 1.12
CA GLU A 62 12.70 -14.25 1.42
C GLU A 62 11.55 -14.82 0.56
N ASP A 63 10.76 -13.98 -0.09
CA ASP A 63 9.59 -14.40 -0.88
C ASP A 63 9.49 -13.61 -2.21
N PRO A 64 10.22 -14.05 -3.25
CA PRO A 64 10.20 -13.41 -4.57
C PRO A 64 8.83 -13.43 -5.27
N SER A 65 7.85 -14.21 -4.78
CA SER A 65 6.50 -14.19 -5.34
C SER A 65 5.77 -12.87 -5.10
N ARG A 66 6.26 -12.06 -4.15
CA ARG A 66 5.75 -10.73 -3.82
C ARG A 66 6.39 -9.61 -4.63
N ASP A 67 7.43 -9.90 -5.40
CA ASP A 67 8.03 -8.90 -6.28
C ASP A 67 6.98 -8.40 -7.27
N THR A 68 6.93 -7.09 -7.45
CA THR A 68 5.86 -6.45 -8.21
C THR A 68 6.44 -5.55 -9.28
N LEU A 69 6.00 -5.73 -10.53
CA LEU A 69 6.22 -4.75 -11.58
C LEU A 69 5.19 -3.65 -11.45
N ILE A 70 5.66 -2.41 -11.43
CA ILE A 70 4.83 -1.23 -11.35
C ILE A 70 5.19 -0.29 -12.49
N PHE A 71 4.17 0.26 -13.13
CA PHE A 71 4.36 1.25 -14.19
C PHE A 71 3.26 2.30 -14.16
N GLN A 72 3.60 3.49 -14.66
CA GLN A 72 2.67 4.61 -14.77
C GLN A 72 2.15 4.73 -16.21
N LEU A 73 0.84 4.89 -16.33
CA LEU A 73 0.17 5.29 -17.57
C LEU A 73 -0.02 6.80 -17.56
N PRO A 74 0.76 7.57 -18.33
CA PRO A 74 0.64 9.03 -18.34
C PRO A 74 -0.60 9.50 -19.11
N ARG A 75 -1.12 8.69 -20.04
CA ARG A 75 -2.30 9.03 -20.85
C ARG A 75 -3.52 8.20 -20.40
N PRO A 76 -4.69 8.84 -20.23
CA PRO A 76 -5.91 8.13 -19.87
C PRO A 76 -6.24 6.98 -20.81
N ILE A 77 -6.70 5.86 -20.26
CA ILE A 77 -7.22 4.71 -20.99
C ILE A 77 -8.75 4.69 -20.97
N PRO A 78 -9.41 4.21 -22.04
CA PRO A 78 -10.87 4.12 -22.08
C PRO A 78 -11.41 3.22 -20.97
N PRO A 79 -12.67 3.40 -20.55
CA PRO A 79 -13.34 2.49 -19.63
C PRO A 79 -13.35 1.06 -20.19
N GLY A 80 -13.16 0.08 -19.32
CA GLY A 80 -13.30 -1.35 -19.61
C GLY A 80 -14.73 -1.83 -19.37
N THR A 81 -14.96 -3.12 -19.62
CA THR A 81 -16.19 -3.81 -19.23
C THR A 81 -16.13 -4.24 -17.76
N GLU A 82 -17.26 -4.33 -17.06
CA GLU A 82 -17.31 -4.74 -15.64
C GLU A 82 -16.58 -6.06 -15.37
N ASP A 83 -16.68 -7.01 -16.31
CA ASP A 83 -16.07 -8.34 -16.24
C ASP A 83 -14.59 -8.38 -16.69
N ASN A 84 -13.99 -7.23 -17.03
CA ASN A 84 -12.64 -7.14 -17.62
C ASN A 84 -12.44 -8.05 -18.85
N VAL A 85 -13.51 -8.34 -19.60
CA VAL A 85 -13.43 -9.15 -20.83
C VAL A 85 -12.75 -8.40 -21.96
N LEU A 86 -12.98 -7.08 -22.05
CA LEU A 86 -12.36 -6.22 -23.06
C LEU A 86 -11.22 -5.41 -22.45
N ALA A 87 -10.05 -5.53 -23.08
CA ALA A 87 -8.88 -4.72 -22.79
C ALA A 87 -9.16 -3.23 -23.01
N SER A 88 -8.74 -2.39 -22.07
CA SER A 88 -8.74 -0.94 -22.23
C SER A 88 -7.53 -0.45 -23.03
N THR A 89 -6.38 -1.12 -22.87
CA THR A 89 -5.19 -0.91 -23.71
C THR A 89 -4.25 -2.12 -23.61
N PHE A 90 -3.19 -2.10 -24.42
CA PHE A 90 -2.11 -3.08 -24.41
C PHE A 90 -0.76 -2.38 -24.21
N ILE A 91 0.06 -2.97 -23.35
CA ILE A 91 1.42 -2.51 -23.08
C ILE A 91 2.40 -3.54 -23.61
N ARG A 92 3.35 -3.09 -24.43
CA ARG A 92 4.40 -3.94 -24.97
C ARG A 92 5.57 -3.98 -24.01
N LEU A 93 6.08 -5.20 -23.77
CA LEU A 93 7.34 -5.41 -23.07
C LEU A 93 8.43 -5.78 -24.08
N TYR A 94 9.59 -5.18 -23.95
CA TYR A 94 10.75 -5.52 -24.77
C TYR A 94 12.04 -5.34 -23.98
N ARG A 95 13.12 -5.90 -24.53
CA ARG A 95 14.45 -5.81 -23.94
C ARG A 95 15.15 -4.58 -24.49
N ASP A 96 15.49 -3.64 -23.61
CA ASP A 96 16.30 -2.48 -23.94
C ASP A 96 16.90 -1.89 -22.64
N LYS A 97 17.70 -0.83 -22.75
CA LYS A 97 18.19 -0.12 -21.57
C LYS A 97 17.06 0.73 -20.96
N PRO A 98 16.73 0.56 -19.67
CA PRO A 98 15.75 1.39 -18.98
C PRO A 98 16.12 2.87 -19.05
N ILE A 99 15.10 3.73 -18.93
CA ILE A 99 15.31 5.18 -18.76
C ILE A 99 16.17 5.39 -17.51
N HIS A 100 17.21 6.22 -17.64
CA HIS A 100 18.02 6.59 -16.49
C HIS A 100 17.20 7.46 -15.53
N PRO A 101 17.34 7.26 -14.20
CA PRO A 101 16.65 8.07 -13.21
C PRO A 101 16.88 9.57 -13.44
N GLU A 102 15.79 10.33 -13.56
CA GLU A 102 15.85 11.79 -13.69
C GLU A 102 15.97 12.48 -12.31
N ILE A 103 16.50 13.71 -12.32
CA ILE A 103 16.54 14.56 -11.12
C ILE A 103 15.10 14.91 -10.73
N GLY A 104 14.71 14.56 -9.49
CA GLY A 104 13.36 14.76 -8.97
C GLY A 104 12.49 13.49 -8.95
N GLU A 105 13.04 12.33 -9.30
CA GLU A 105 12.35 11.07 -9.02
C GLU A 105 12.20 10.80 -7.52
N PRO A 106 11.19 10.02 -7.12
CA PRO A 106 11.08 9.53 -5.76
C PRO A 106 12.34 8.83 -5.30
N TYR A 107 12.81 9.19 -4.12
CA TYR A 107 13.94 8.53 -3.53
C TYR A 107 13.76 8.39 -2.02
N LEU A 108 14.57 7.52 -1.44
CA LEU A 108 14.68 7.36 0.00
C LEU A 108 16.15 7.43 0.45
N GLU A 109 16.34 7.91 1.67
CA GLU A 109 17.62 7.90 2.38
C GLU A 109 17.43 7.11 3.67
N VAL A 110 18.25 6.08 3.88
CA VAL A 110 18.32 5.38 5.17
C VAL A 110 19.25 6.15 6.08
N VAL A 111 18.77 6.46 7.28
CA VAL A 111 19.58 7.12 8.30
C VAL A 111 20.03 6.12 9.34
N TYR A 112 21.33 6.13 9.58
CA TYR A 112 22.02 5.22 10.47
C TYR A 112 22.41 5.93 11.78
N GLY A 113 22.30 5.20 12.89
CA GLY A 113 22.77 5.65 14.20
C GLY A 113 24.28 5.51 14.37
N PRO A 114 24.83 5.94 15.52
CA PRO A 114 26.26 5.81 15.84
C PRO A 114 26.78 4.37 15.80
N ASP A 115 25.90 3.40 16.07
CA ASP A 115 26.14 1.97 16.05
C ASP A 115 25.96 1.33 14.66
N ARG A 116 25.76 2.14 13.61
CA ARG A 116 25.47 1.71 12.24
C ARG A 116 24.16 0.91 12.08
N ARG A 117 23.27 0.94 13.07
CA ARG A 117 21.91 0.40 12.91
C ARG A 117 21.03 1.40 12.16
N GLU A 118 20.12 0.91 11.33
CA GLU A 118 19.09 1.72 10.70
C GLU A 118 18.20 2.33 11.79
N ARG A 119 18.05 3.66 11.79
CA ARG A 119 17.23 4.40 12.76
C ARG A 119 15.96 4.94 12.14
N GLY A 120 16.02 5.35 10.87
CA GLY A 120 14.89 5.92 10.17
C GLY A 120 15.09 5.91 8.67
N VAL A 121 14.01 6.25 7.97
CA VAL A 121 13.99 6.41 6.53
C VAL A 121 13.39 7.77 6.20
N ARG A 122 14.08 8.53 5.37
CA ARG A 122 13.58 9.78 4.79
C ARG A 122 13.08 9.50 3.38
N PHE A 123 11.79 9.68 3.13
CA PHE A 123 11.20 9.60 1.79
C PHE A 123 11.05 10.99 1.18
N VAL A 124 11.26 11.11 -0.14
CA VAL A 124 11.09 12.36 -0.88
C VAL A 124 10.49 12.09 -2.26
N ASN A 125 9.51 12.87 -2.72
CA ASN A 125 8.92 12.76 -4.07
C ASN A 125 8.60 14.12 -4.73
N ASN A 126 9.40 15.16 -4.44
CA ASN A 126 9.22 16.58 -4.76
C ASN A 126 8.15 17.33 -3.97
N ARG A 127 7.03 16.67 -3.61
CA ARG A 127 5.94 17.31 -2.85
C ARG A 127 5.99 16.96 -1.37
N LEU A 128 6.06 15.66 -1.08
CA LEU A 128 6.19 15.12 0.26
C LEU A 128 7.64 14.87 0.63
N ILE A 129 7.98 15.21 1.87
CA ILE A 129 9.17 14.76 2.58
C ILE A 129 8.68 14.12 3.88
N ILE A 130 8.97 12.84 4.07
CA ILE A 130 8.51 12.11 5.26
C ILE A 130 9.70 11.56 6.01
N TRP A 131 9.73 11.80 7.31
CA TRP A 131 10.65 11.15 8.23
C TRP A 131 9.94 10.02 8.96
N PHE A 132 10.32 8.78 8.67
CA PHE A 132 9.76 7.58 9.26
C PHE A 132 10.75 6.91 10.21
N ASN A 133 10.38 6.71 11.47
CA ASN A 133 11.27 6.15 12.49
C ASN A 133 11.14 4.62 12.54
N LEU A 134 12.29 3.94 12.53
CA LEU A 134 12.39 2.50 12.73
C LEU A 134 12.72 2.18 14.19
N ILE A 135 13.72 2.88 14.71
CA ILE A 135 14.20 2.82 16.10
C ILE A 135 14.36 4.27 16.54
N PRO A 136 13.82 4.68 17.70
CA PRO A 136 13.88 6.08 18.09
C PRO A 136 15.30 6.42 18.56
N ALA A 137 15.78 7.58 18.13
CA ALA A 137 17.03 8.20 18.57
C ALA A 137 16.70 9.33 19.58
N PRO A 138 17.63 9.70 20.48
CA PRO A 138 19.00 9.22 20.63
C PRO A 138 19.25 8.25 21.80
N GLU A 139 18.25 7.89 22.59
CA GLU A 139 18.52 7.39 23.95
C GLU A 139 18.41 5.87 24.16
N ASP A 140 17.84 5.09 23.23
CA ASP A 140 17.63 3.63 23.42
C ASP A 140 17.08 3.32 24.84
N ASN A 141 16.28 4.23 25.41
CA ASN A 141 16.00 4.31 26.85
C ASN A 141 14.63 3.76 27.21
N GLU A 142 14.24 2.64 26.61
CA GLU A 142 12.94 1.97 26.81
C GLU A 142 11.70 2.80 26.40
N ARG A 143 11.89 4.02 25.89
CA ARG A 143 10.83 4.95 25.44
C ARG A 143 10.68 4.92 23.92
N ASN A 144 10.43 3.73 23.36
CA ASN A 144 10.28 3.53 21.91
C ASN A 144 8.93 3.95 21.32
N TRP A 145 8.26 4.93 21.93
CA TRP A 145 6.83 5.20 21.75
C TRP A 145 6.43 5.79 20.39
N PHE A 146 7.38 6.02 19.47
CA PHE A 146 7.12 6.48 18.09
C PHE A 146 7.79 5.61 17.01
N SER A 147 8.30 4.43 17.36
CA SER A 147 8.78 3.47 16.37
C SER A 147 7.66 3.02 15.43
N GLY A 148 7.99 2.85 14.16
CA GLY A 148 7.01 2.51 13.13
C GLY A 148 6.03 3.64 12.87
N SER A 149 6.44 4.90 12.97
CA SER A 149 5.58 6.04 12.69
C SER A 149 6.33 7.13 11.92
N ALA A 150 5.58 7.95 11.18
CA ALA A 150 6.11 9.17 10.61
C ALA A 150 6.07 10.26 11.68
N SER A 151 7.23 10.82 12.07
CA SER A 151 7.30 11.93 13.04
C SER A 151 7.54 13.30 12.40
N SER A 152 7.69 13.33 11.08
CA SER A 152 7.58 14.56 10.28
C SER A 152 7.00 14.20 8.93
N VAL A 153 6.02 14.99 8.49
CA VAL A 153 5.44 14.92 7.16
C VAL A 153 5.38 16.33 6.63
N GLN A 154 6.23 16.65 5.65
CA GLN A 154 6.23 17.96 5.03
C GLN A 154 5.56 17.87 3.66
N LEU A 155 4.48 18.63 3.47
CA LEU A 155 3.84 18.81 2.17
C LEU A 155 4.20 20.18 1.62
N ASP A 156 4.83 20.19 0.44
CA ASP A 156 5.31 21.40 -0.21
C ASP A 156 6.22 22.23 0.73
N ARG A 157 7.09 21.52 1.48
CA ARG A 157 8.06 22.03 2.48
C ARG A 157 7.45 22.61 3.75
N GLN A 158 6.18 22.33 4.03
CA GLN A 158 5.51 22.74 5.25
C GLN A 158 5.11 21.53 6.09
N GLU A 159 5.44 21.52 7.37
CA GLU A 159 5.08 20.43 8.28
C GLU A 159 3.56 20.28 8.42
N MET A 160 3.08 19.04 8.42
CA MET A 160 1.67 18.67 8.45
C MET A 160 1.23 18.11 9.80
N LEU A 161 2.15 17.56 10.60
CA LEU A 161 1.81 17.00 11.90
C LEU A 161 1.69 18.08 12.98
N ASP A 162 2.35 19.22 12.78
CA ASP A 162 2.23 20.43 13.61
C ASP A 162 2.23 21.69 12.74
N PRO A 163 1.13 21.93 12.00
CA PRO A 163 1.06 22.87 10.89
C PRO A 163 1.01 24.34 11.30
N PHE A 164 0.55 24.68 12.51
CA PHE A 164 0.38 26.09 12.92
C PHE A 164 1.73 26.77 13.23
N PRO A 165 2.62 26.19 14.06
CA PRO A 165 3.97 26.74 14.23
C PRO A 165 4.73 26.77 12.90
N ALA A 166 4.60 25.72 12.09
CA ALA A 166 5.25 25.63 10.79
C ALA A 166 4.83 26.75 9.82
N ALA A 167 3.53 27.09 9.79
CA ALA A 167 3.02 28.21 8.98
C ALA A 167 3.59 29.58 9.41
N MET A 168 4.00 29.72 10.67
CA MET A 168 4.70 30.91 11.19
C MET A 168 6.22 30.87 10.96
N GLY A 169 6.75 29.79 10.37
CA GLY A 169 8.18 29.57 10.18
C GLY A 169 8.90 29.03 11.41
N GLU A 170 8.16 28.58 12.42
CA GLU A 170 8.69 28.06 13.69
C GLU A 170 8.94 26.56 13.56
N TRP A 171 10.22 26.19 13.41
CA TRP A 171 10.66 24.79 13.27
C TRP A 171 11.20 24.18 14.57
N LEU A 172 11.57 25.02 15.54
CA LEU A 172 12.25 24.58 16.77
C LEU A 172 11.28 24.25 17.91
N ASP A 173 10.06 24.77 17.88
CA ASP A 173 9.07 24.63 18.95
C ASP A 173 7.89 23.72 18.55
N GLN A 174 8.13 22.82 17.58
CA GLN A 174 7.13 21.84 17.17
C GLN A 174 6.91 20.78 18.25
N ASP A 175 5.69 20.27 18.35
CA ASP A 175 5.32 19.26 19.35
C ASP A 175 6.24 18.02 19.23
N PRO A 176 7.02 17.68 20.27
CA PRO A 176 7.93 16.54 20.23
C PRO A 176 7.19 15.20 20.14
N GLU A 177 5.91 15.16 20.49
CA GLU A 177 5.07 13.96 20.43
C GLU A 177 4.38 13.72 19.10
N LYS A 178 4.49 14.67 18.15
CA LYS A 178 3.80 14.56 16.87
C LYS A 178 4.22 13.30 16.10
N ARG A 179 3.22 12.55 15.64
CA ARG A 179 3.42 11.32 14.85
C ARG A 179 2.14 10.91 14.15
N CYS A 180 2.26 10.24 13.01
CA CYS A 180 1.13 9.59 12.36
C CYS A 180 1.52 8.20 11.82
N MET A 181 0.52 7.44 11.36
CA MET A 181 0.70 6.09 10.83
C MET A 181 1.29 5.11 11.86
N GLN A 182 1.18 5.39 13.16
CA GLN A 182 1.65 4.46 14.17
C GLN A 182 0.63 3.32 14.30
N VAL A 183 1.07 2.07 14.15
CA VAL A 183 0.27 0.90 14.52
C VAL A 183 0.48 0.66 16.02
N ASN A 184 -0.55 0.94 16.82
CA ASN A 184 -0.51 0.80 18.27
C ASN A 184 -0.77 -0.64 18.71
N LYS A 185 -1.76 -1.30 18.09
CA LYS A 185 -2.15 -2.67 18.47
C LYS A 185 -2.52 -3.53 17.26
N LEU A 186 -2.31 -4.83 17.40
CA LEU A 186 -2.89 -5.86 16.55
C LEU A 186 -3.96 -6.63 17.31
N GLN A 187 -5.00 -7.02 16.59
CA GLN A 187 -5.99 -7.99 17.05
C GLN A 187 -5.86 -9.26 16.20
N LEU A 188 -5.37 -10.34 16.79
CA LEU A 188 -5.25 -11.65 16.15
C LEU A 188 -6.41 -12.56 16.58
N PRO A 189 -6.74 -13.61 15.82
CA PRO A 189 -7.75 -14.59 16.21
C PRO A 189 -7.46 -15.16 17.60
N GLY A 190 -8.44 -15.11 18.50
CA GLY A 190 -8.29 -15.64 19.85
C GLY A 190 -8.46 -17.16 19.93
N LEU A 191 -8.11 -17.73 21.08
CA LEU A 191 -8.39 -19.13 21.39
C LEU A 191 -9.90 -19.36 21.49
N SER A 192 -10.36 -20.54 21.03
CA SER A 192 -11.76 -20.93 21.18
C SER A 192 -12.21 -21.07 22.65
N TYR A 193 -11.27 -21.33 23.57
CA TYR A 193 -11.52 -21.46 25.02
C TYR A 193 -10.32 -21.03 25.88
N PRO A 194 -10.52 -20.22 26.94
CA PRO A 194 -11.73 -19.44 27.23
C PRO A 194 -11.97 -18.39 26.14
N LYS A 195 -13.25 -18.06 25.87
CA LYS A 195 -13.69 -17.18 24.76
C LYS A 195 -13.15 -15.74 24.93
N SER A 196 -11.88 -15.51 24.61
CA SER A 196 -11.45 -14.19 24.17
C SER A 196 -11.56 -14.21 22.64
N PRO A 197 -12.43 -13.40 22.02
CA PRO A 197 -12.57 -13.42 20.57
C PRO A 197 -11.27 -13.01 19.87
N TYR A 198 -10.39 -12.26 20.56
CA TYR A 198 -9.15 -11.75 20.01
C TYR A 198 -7.98 -11.91 20.99
N TYR A 199 -6.80 -12.17 20.43
CA TYR A 199 -5.50 -12.07 21.08
C TYR A 199 -4.91 -10.70 20.71
N GLN A 200 -4.67 -9.83 21.70
CA GLN A 200 -4.18 -8.47 21.46
C GLN A 200 -2.68 -8.40 21.63
N VAL A 201 -1.99 -7.82 20.65
CA VAL A 201 -0.56 -7.52 20.70
C VAL A 201 -0.39 -6.00 20.70
N SER A 202 0.27 -5.47 21.73
CA SER A 202 0.66 -4.07 21.76
C SER A 202 1.95 -3.88 20.97
N LEU A 203 1.92 -3.05 19.93
CA LEU A 203 3.09 -2.72 19.10
C LEU A 203 3.65 -1.32 19.38
N PHE A 204 3.04 -0.56 20.29
CA PHE A 204 3.37 0.84 20.59
C PHE A 204 4.87 1.15 20.76
N ASN A 205 5.61 0.25 21.41
CA ASN A 205 7.03 0.39 21.71
C ASN A 205 7.92 -0.61 20.93
N HIS A 206 7.37 -1.32 19.96
CA HIS A 206 8.14 -2.30 19.18
C HIS A 206 9.05 -1.57 18.20
N SER A 207 10.32 -1.96 18.17
CA SER A 207 11.22 -1.48 17.12
C SER A 207 10.89 -2.14 15.79
N TYR A 208 11.34 -1.51 14.70
CA TYR A 208 11.22 -2.06 13.35
C TYR A 208 12.60 -2.20 12.72
N ARG A 209 12.80 -3.28 11.97
CA ARG A 209 13.97 -3.49 11.12
C ARG A 209 13.63 -3.24 9.66
N LEU A 210 14.58 -2.70 8.90
CA LEU A 210 14.47 -2.59 7.46
C LEU A 210 14.65 -4.00 6.84
N VAL A 211 13.68 -4.43 6.03
CA VAL A 211 13.68 -5.73 5.33
C VAL A 211 14.19 -5.54 3.90
N SER A 212 13.63 -4.57 3.19
CA SER A 212 14.03 -4.23 1.84
C SER A 212 13.75 -2.77 1.54
N GLN A 213 14.36 -2.27 0.46
CA GLN A 213 14.12 -0.94 -0.06
C GLN A 213 14.24 -0.94 -1.58
N SER A 214 13.50 -0.06 -2.23
CA SER A 214 13.54 0.16 -3.67
C SER A 214 13.28 1.63 -3.95
N SER A 215 13.92 2.17 -4.98
CA SER A 215 13.70 3.52 -5.48
C SER A 215 13.84 3.50 -6.99
N GLY A 216 12.94 4.22 -7.65
CA GLY A 216 12.91 4.31 -9.10
C GLY A 216 11.90 5.35 -9.57
N SER A 217 11.72 5.39 -10.89
CA SER A 217 10.95 6.44 -11.58
C SER A 217 9.48 6.56 -11.17
N VAL A 218 8.88 5.51 -10.61
CA VAL A 218 7.46 5.51 -10.23
C VAL A 218 7.28 5.81 -8.74
N ARG A 219 8.10 5.19 -7.87
CA ARG A 219 7.98 5.32 -6.41
C ARG A 219 9.25 4.94 -5.67
N ALA A 220 9.37 5.47 -4.46
CA ALA A 220 10.28 4.97 -3.43
C ALA A 220 9.49 4.07 -2.48
N THR A 221 10.03 2.92 -2.09
CA THR A 221 9.35 1.99 -1.19
C THR A 221 10.31 1.32 -0.22
N ILE A 222 9.84 1.05 0.99
CA ILE A 222 10.52 0.17 1.94
C ILE A 222 9.59 -0.95 2.37
N THR A 223 10.17 -2.07 2.78
CA THR A 223 9.51 -3.06 3.62
C THR A 223 10.20 -3.05 4.97
N ILE A 224 9.41 -3.00 6.04
CA ILE A 224 9.88 -3.09 7.43
C ILE A 224 9.15 -4.22 8.16
N ALA A 225 9.79 -4.78 9.17
CA ALA A 225 9.19 -5.78 10.04
C ALA A 225 9.30 -5.33 11.50
N SER A 226 8.24 -5.52 12.29
CA SER A 226 8.27 -5.30 13.73
C SER A 226 9.22 -6.29 14.42
N GLU A 227 9.61 -6.00 15.66
CA GLU A 227 10.14 -7.03 16.55
C GLU A 227 9.19 -8.25 16.61
N PRO A 228 9.75 -9.47 16.68
CA PRO A 228 8.95 -10.69 16.79
C PRO A 228 8.10 -10.71 18.07
N PHE A 229 6.91 -11.29 17.99
CA PHE A 229 6.02 -11.51 19.11
C PHE A 229 5.42 -12.92 19.09
N ASP A 230 5.13 -13.45 20.27
CA ASP A 230 4.50 -14.77 20.40
C ASP A 230 2.99 -14.70 20.08
N TYR A 231 2.52 -15.69 19.32
CA TYR A 231 1.11 -15.95 19.08
C TYR A 231 0.79 -17.41 19.40
N MET A 232 -0.23 -17.63 20.23
CA MET A 232 -0.78 -18.93 20.53
C MET A 232 -2.27 -18.91 20.19
N GLY A 233 -2.62 -19.50 19.07
CA GLY A 233 -3.99 -19.44 18.57
C GLY A 233 -4.23 -20.35 17.38
N PRO A 234 -5.46 -20.35 16.86
CA PRO A 234 -5.82 -21.21 15.74
C PRO A 234 -5.01 -20.85 14.50
N ASP A 235 -4.48 -21.87 13.86
CA ASP A 235 -3.91 -21.81 12.53
C ASP A 235 -5.04 -21.61 11.50
N PRO A 236 -4.90 -20.67 10.55
CA PRO A 236 -5.97 -20.33 9.63
C PRO A 236 -6.27 -21.43 8.59
N ILE A 237 -5.38 -22.40 8.41
CA ILE A 237 -5.53 -23.50 7.45
C ILE A 237 -6.14 -24.73 8.15
N THR A 238 -5.59 -25.10 9.31
CA THR A 238 -5.94 -26.34 10.01
C THR A 238 -6.97 -26.14 11.12
N GLY A 239 -7.13 -24.91 11.64
CA GLY A 239 -7.95 -24.60 12.80
C GLY A 239 -7.37 -25.08 14.14
N HIS A 240 -6.21 -25.75 14.13
CA HIS A 240 -5.54 -26.22 15.34
C HIS A 240 -4.73 -25.10 15.97
N ASN A 241 -4.66 -25.09 17.30
CA ASN A 241 -3.82 -24.13 18.00
C ASN A 241 -2.34 -24.43 17.74
N ARG A 242 -1.56 -23.40 17.38
CA ARG A 242 -0.12 -23.48 17.18
C ARG A 242 0.58 -22.38 17.95
N HIS A 243 1.82 -22.62 18.35
CA HIS A 243 2.71 -21.58 18.82
C HIS A 243 3.54 -21.05 17.65
N LEU A 244 3.24 -19.81 17.24
CA LEU A 244 3.96 -19.11 16.18
C LEU A 244 4.76 -17.95 16.76
N LEU A 245 5.96 -17.75 16.22
CA LEU A 245 6.70 -16.51 16.35
C LEU A 245 6.36 -15.63 15.15
N CYS A 246 5.70 -14.50 15.41
CA CYS A 246 5.10 -13.65 14.39
C CYS A 246 5.78 -12.29 14.27
N GLU A 247 5.77 -11.71 13.09
CA GLU A 247 6.20 -10.33 12.81
C GLU A 247 5.12 -9.62 11.99
N LEU A 248 4.89 -8.33 12.28
CA LEU A 248 4.11 -7.45 11.40
C LEU A 248 5.03 -6.88 10.33
N TYR A 249 4.69 -7.13 9.07
CA TYR A 249 5.36 -6.53 7.93
C TYR A 249 4.56 -5.35 7.40
N ARG A 250 5.26 -4.29 7.00
CA ARG A 250 4.69 -3.06 6.44
C ARG A 250 5.48 -2.67 5.21
N VAL A 251 4.81 -2.51 4.08
CA VAL A 251 5.36 -2.00 2.83
C VAL A 251 4.87 -0.56 2.67
N ILE A 252 5.77 0.41 2.73
CA ILE A 252 5.41 1.84 2.68
C ILE A 252 5.97 2.42 1.39
N SER A 253 5.10 2.96 0.55
CA SER A 253 5.43 3.45 -0.78
C SER A 253 5.02 4.91 -0.98
N LEU A 254 5.96 5.72 -1.47
CA LEU A 254 5.78 7.11 -1.86
C LEU A 254 5.94 7.27 -3.38
N TYR A 255 4.83 7.60 -4.06
CA TYR A 255 4.78 7.74 -5.52
C TYR A 255 5.27 9.11 -5.99
N ALA A 256 5.76 9.21 -7.23
CA ALA A 256 6.17 10.47 -7.83
C ALA A 256 5.07 11.55 -7.77
N GLY A 257 5.40 12.71 -7.18
CA GLY A 257 4.50 13.86 -7.08
C GLY A 257 3.23 13.66 -6.25
N ALA A 258 3.11 12.55 -5.51
CA ALA A 258 1.96 12.28 -4.67
C ALA A 258 1.97 13.12 -3.38
N ASP A 259 0.79 13.48 -2.88
CA ASP A 259 0.56 13.99 -1.53
C ASP A 259 -0.05 12.93 -0.60
N TYR A 260 0.16 11.67 -0.95
CA TYR A 260 -0.22 10.51 -0.16
C TYR A 260 0.90 9.46 -0.11
N LEU A 261 0.79 8.59 0.90
CA LEU A 261 1.51 7.32 1.00
C LEU A 261 0.54 6.16 0.80
N ILE A 262 1.04 5.06 0.23
CA ILE A 262 0.36 3.76 0.30
C ILE A 262 1.13 2.88 1.26
N GLU A 263 0.40 2.23 2.17
CA GLU A 263 0.92 1.26 3.11
C GLU A 263 0.21 -0.09 2.91
N GLU A 264 0.97 -1.17 2.78
CA GLU A 264 0.43 -2.53 2.76
C GLU A 264 0.98 -3.32 3.96
N LEU A 265 0.09 -3.94 4.73
CA LEU A 265 0.41 -4.66 5.96
C LEU A 265 0.00 -6.13 5.87
N PHE A 266 0.80 -6.99 6.48
CA PHE A 266 0.49 -8.42 6.64
C PHE A 266 1.29 -9.01 7.81
N VAL A 267 0.77 -10.08 8.42
CA VAL A 267 1.42 -10.78 9.54
C VAL A 267 1.92 -12.14 9.07
N LYS A 268 3.21 -12.41 9.31
CA LYS A 268 3.83 -13.71 9.06
C LYS A 268 4.18 -14.38 10.38
N GLY A 269 3.78 -15.64 10.53
CA GLY A 269 4.17 -16.51 11.63
C GLY A 269 5.05 -17.65 11.15
N LYS A 270 6.11 -17.96 11.91
CA LYS A 270 6.93 -19.16 11.76
C LYS A 270 6.73 -20.07 12.99
N PRO A 271 6.63 -21.40 12.84
CA PRO A 271 6.50 -22.32 13.98
C PRO A 271 7.65 -22.13 14.98
N LYS A 272 7.33 -22.02 16.28
CA LYS A 272 8.34 -21.80 17.32
C LYS A 272 9.15 -23.08 17.61
N ALA A 273 8.50 -24.24 17.60
CA ALA A 273 9.13 -25.54 17.78
C ALA A 273 8.81 -26.51 16.63
N GLU A 274 9.56 -27.63 16.55
CA GLU A 274 9.33 -28.69 15.55
C GLU A 274 7.92 -29.29 15.66
N GLU A 275 7.40 -29.46 16.87
CA GLU A 275 6.05 -29.94 17.15
C GLU A 275 4.94 -29.00 16.65
N ASP A 276 5.26 -27.71 16.47
CA ASP A 276 4.34 -26.74 15.89
C ASP A 276 4.36 -26.79 14.37
N ARG A 277 5.18 -27.61 13.69
CA ARG A 277 5.26 -27.62 12.21
C ARG A 277 4.13 -28.42 11.56
N VAL A 278 3.70 -27.96 10.38
CA VAL A 278 2.75 -28.65 9.51
C VAL A 278 3.46 -28.89 8.17
N GLU A 279 3.30 -30.10 7.63
CA GLU A 279 3.96 -30.53 6.40
C GLU A 279 3.59 -29.59 5.24
N GLY A 280 4.60 -29.00 4.60
CA GLY A 280 4.42 -28.13 3.42
C GLY A 280 4.20 -26.63 3.68
N ALA A 281 4.20 -26.14 4.92
CA ALA A 281 4.05 -24.70 5.21
C ALA A 281 5.01 -24.21 6.33
N GLU A 282 6.13 -23.60 5.92
CA GLU A 282 7.09 -22.95 6.83
C GLU A 282 6.63 -21.57 7.33
N ILE A 283 5.78 -20.89 6.54
CA ILE A 283 5.26 -19.55 6.85
C ILE A 283 3.73 -19.61 6.87
N VAL A 284 3.14 -19.05 7.92
CA VAL A 284 1.69 -18.91 8.10
C VAL A 284 1.31 -17.43 8.00
N ASN A 285 0.40 -17.08 7.11
CA ASN A 285 -0.17 -15.72 7.05
C ASN A 285 -1.43 -15.67 7.92
N LEU A 286 -1.44 -14.80 8.93
CA LEU A 286 -2.56 -14.68 9.87
C LEU A 286 -3.53 -13.57 9.44
N ASP A 287 -4.82 -13.77 9.72
CA ASP A 287 -5.79 -12.68 9.74
C ASP A 287 -5.50 -11.76 10.93
N PHE A 288 -5.68 -10.45 10.76
CA PHE A 288 -5.40 -9.49 11.81
C PHE A 288 -6.22 -8.21 11.65
N GLY A 289 -6.68 -7.64 12.77
CA GLY A 289 -7.19 -6.27 12.86
C GLY A 289 -6.09 -5.32 13.34
N LEU A 290 -6.19 -4.04 12.96
CA LEU A 290 -5.19 -3.01 13.24
C LEU A 290 -5.80 -1.86 14.02
N GLN A 291 -5.13 -1.43 15.10
CA GLN A 291 -5.40 -0.14 15.71
C GLN A 291 -4.28 0.84 15.37
N TYR A 292 -4.63 1.92 14.69
CA TYR A 292 -3.72 3.03 14.44
C TYR A 292 -3.87 4.12 15.51
N PHE A 293 -2.81 4.91 15.66
CA PHE A 293 -2.78 6.11 16.46
C PHE A 293 -2.04 7.23 15.71
N ALA A 294 -2.51 8.46 15.89
CA ALA A 294 -1.83 9.67 15.44
C ALA A 294 -1.94 10.76 16.51
N HIS A 295 -0.85 11.51 16.66
CA HIS A 295 -0.78 12.79 17.36
C HIS A 295 -0.42 13.87 16.33
N MET A 296 -1.41 14.64 15.91
CA MET A 296 -1.29 15.70 14.92
C MET A 296 -2.06 16.92 15.40
N ASN A 297 -1.39 18.06 15.55
CA ASN A 297 -2.01 19.30 15.99
C ASN A 297 -2.81 19.94 14.85
N MET A 298 -4.01 19.42 14.60
CA MET A 298 -4.90 19.93 13.55
C MET A 298 -5.72 21.16 13.99
N GLY A 299 -5.45 21.68 15.20
CA GLY A 299 -6.11 22.85 15.76
C GLY A 299 -7.60 22.60 16.02
N GLN A 300 -8.47 23.49 15.54
CA GLN A 300 -9.91 23.24 15.49
C GLN A 300 -10.22 22.39 14.27
N THR A 301 -10.93 21.29 14.46
CA THR A 301 -11.23 20.30 13.43
C THR A 301 -12.74 20.21 13.19
N GLN A 302 -13.10 19.88 11.95
CA GLN A 302 -14.46 19.43 11.64
C GLN A 302 -14.70 18.07 12.28
N GLU A 303 -15.96 17.73 12.57
CA GLU A 303 -16.30 16.38 13.03
C GLU A 303 -15.86 15.35 11.97
N ILE A 304 -15.40 14.18 12.43
CA ILE A 304 -14.96 13.12 11.54
C ILE A 304 -16.18 12.53 10.85
N GLU A 305 -16.32 12.82 9.56
CA GLU A 305 -17.35 12.21 8.74
C GLU A 305 -16.83 10.86 8.20
N GLN A 306 -17.24 9.77 8.85
CA GLN A 306 -17.23 8.47 8.18
C GLN A 306 -18.38 8.49 7.16
N VAL A 307 -18.07 8.48 5.87
CA VAL A 307 -19.10 8.63 4.83
C VAL A 307 -19.84 7.32 4.65
N PHE A 308 -21.00 7.23 5.30
CA PHE A 308 -21.94 6.13 5.11
C PHE A 308 -22.51 6.17 3.67
N PRO A 309 -22.62 5.04 2.95
CA PRO A 309 -22.53 3.66 3.43
C PRO A 309 -21.17 2.96 3.20
N VAL A 310 -20.08 3.70 2.95
CA VAL A 310 -18.77 3.11 2.63
C VAL A 310 -17.81 3.33 3.81
N PRO A 311 -17.78 2.43 4.81
CA PRO A 311 -16.97 2.60 6.02
C PRO A 311 -15.47 2.32 5.79
N ASP A 312 -14.94 2.59 4.60
CA ASP A 312 -13.57 2.22 4.19
C ASP A 312 -12.61 3.41 4.16
N TRP A 313 -13.10 4.60 4.46
CA TRP A 313 -12.30 5.81 4.48
C TRP A 313 -12.90 6.86 5.42
N PHE A 314 -12.06 7.78 5.89
CA PHE A 314 -12.47 8.97 6.61
C PHE A 314 -11.54 10.14 6.29
N ALA A 315 -12.01 11.34 6.61
CA ALA A 315 -11.23 12.57 6.50
C ALA A 315 -11.34 13.40 7.79
N VAL A 316 -10.25 14.04 8.17
CA VAL A 316 -10.19 15.03 9.26
C VAL A 316 -9.55 16.29 8.71
N GLY A 317 -10.25 17.41 8.81
CA GLY A 317 -9.79 18.70 8.31
C GLY A 317 -9.79 19.77 9.39
N SER A 318 -8.79 20.63 9.39
CA SER A 318 -8.78 21.84 10.20
C SER A 318 -9.75 22.89 9.66
N THR A 319 -10.47 23.56 10.55
CA THR A 319 -11.31 24.72 10.21
C THR A 319 -10.54 26.04 10.20
N ALA A 320 -9.25 26.02 10.56
CA ALA A 320 -8.39 27.20 10.63
C ALA A 320 -7.22 27.08 9.66
N GLU A 321 -6.73 28.22 9.16
CA GLU A 321 -5.50 28.28 8.36
C GLU A 321 -4.32 27.70 9.16
N PRO A 322 -3.49 26.81 8.59
CA PRO A 322 -3.30 26.52 7.15
C PRO A 322 -4.20 25.41 6.56
N TYR A 323 -5.36 25.16 7.15
CA TYR A 323 -6.35 24.17 6.68
C TYR A 323 -5.74 22.80 6.44
N ALA A 324 -4.85 22.38 7.34
CA ALA A 324 -4.26 21.06 7.29
C ALA A 324 -5.36 19.99 7.34
N ALA A 325 -5.21 18.94 6.57
CA ALA A 325 -6.14 17.82 6.55
C ALA A 325 -5.41 16.48 6.39
N TYR A 326 -5.97 15.45 7.03
CA TYR A 326 -5.48 14.08 7.02
C TYR A 326 -6.61 13.11 6.67
N GLY A 327 -6.37 12.25 5.70
CA GLY A 327 -7.34 11.27 5.23
C GLY A 327 -6.77 9.87 5.24
N LEU A 328 -7.61 8.90 5.58
CA LEU A 328 -7.32 7.48 5.44
C LEU A 328 -8.31 6.87 4.45
N ALA A 329 -7.81 6.05 3.53
CA ALA A 329 -8.62 5.09 2.78
C ALA A 329 -8.03 3.69 2.91
N THR A 330 -8.85 2.66 2.96
CA THR A 330 -8.39 1.27 3.17
C THR A 330 -9.26 0.25 2.45
N ASN A 331 -8.74 -0.97 2.28
CA ASN A 331 -9.51 -2.12 1.75
C ASN A 331 -10.28 -2.87 2.85
N LEU A 332 -10.07 -2.53 4.13
CA LEU A 332 -10.76 -3.12 5.27
C LEU A 332 -11.73 -2.11 5.87
N HIS A 333 -12.89 -2.56 6.33
CA HIS A 333 -13.83 -1.66 7.00
C HIS A 333 -13.20 -1.06 8.27
N ILE A 334 -13.43 0.23 8.45
CA ILE A 334 -13.08 1.00 9.62
C ILE A 334 -14.20 0.79 10.64
N GLU A 335 -13.90 0.03 11.70
CA GLU A 335 -14.84 -0.31 12.76
C GLU A 335 -15.20 0.91 13.60
N SER A 336 -14.19 1.72 13.94
CA SER A 336 -14.36 2.92 14.73
C SER A 336 -13.26 3.93 14.44
N VAL A 337 -13.62 5.21 14.58
CA VAL A 337 -12.69 6.33 14.63
C VAL A 337 -12.98 7.11 15.92
N THR A 338 -11.94 7.40 16.69
CA THR A 338 -12.01 8.13 17.96
C THR A 338 -11.24 9.43 17.83
N HIS A 339 -11.94 10.56 17.95
CA HIS A 339 -11.38 11.90 18.03
C HIS A 339 -12.35 12.80 18.83
N PRO A 340 -11.87 13.54 19.85
CA PRO A 340 -10.53 13.48 20.43
C PRO A 340 -10.25 12.13 21.13
N HIS A 341 -9.06 11.56 20.94
CA HIS A 341 -8.64 10.36 21.66
C HIS A 341 -8.18 10.73 23.07
N GLU A 342 -8.76 10.10 24.10
CA GLU A 342 -8.50 10.37 25.53
C GLU A 342 -8.65 11.86 25.91
N GLY A 343 -9.54 12.58 25.20
CA GLY A 343 -9.78 14.01 25.44
C GLY A 343 -8.75 14.96 24.83
N ASN A 344 -7.68 14.45 24.19
CA ASN A 344 -6.71 15.28 23.46
C ASN A 344 -7.18 15.52 22.02
N LYS A 345 -7.42 16.79 21.66
CA LYS A 345 -7.87 17.22 20.31
C LYS A 345 -6.83 17.00 19.21
N SER A 346 -5.56 16.90 19.58
CA SER A 346 -4.48 16.58 18.65
C SER A 346 -4.33 15.07 18.44
N CYS A 347 -5.02 14.22 19.22
CA CYS A 347 -4.92 12.78 19.11
C CYS A 347 -6.16 12.16 18.48
N PHE A 348 -5.95 11.22 17.57
CA PHE A 348 -7.02 10.36 17.05
C PHE A 348 -6.53 8.94 16.82
N SER A 349 -7.45 8.00 16.90
CA SER A 349 -7.20 6.57 16.72
C SER A 349 -8.31 5.95 15.89
N TRP A 350 -7.98 4.95 15.08
CA TRP A 350 -8.97 4.19 14.32
C TRP A 350 -8.65 2.71 14.33
N GLN A 351 -9.70 1.89 14.29
CA GLN A 351 -9.61 0.44 14.29
C GLN A 351 -10.11 -0.10 12.95
N LEU A 352 -9.32 -0.98 12.33
CA LEU A 352 -9.71 -1.73 11.14
C LEU A 352 -10.21 -3.11 11.53
N LEU A 353 -11.26 -3.59 10.86
CA LEU A 353 -11.73 -4.97 11.00
C LEU A 353 -10.66 -5.96 10.51
N PRO A 354 -10.66 -7.21 11.02
CA PRO A 354 -9.66 -8.19 10.63
C PRO A 354 -9.66 -8.56 9.14
N GLY A 355 -8.47 -8.77 8.57
CA GLY A 355 -8.28 -9.34 7.24
C GLY A 355 -6.90 -9.94 7.05
N LYS A 356 -6.68 -10.61 5.90
CA LYS A 356 -5.38 -11.24 5.54
C LYS A 356 -4.29 -10.23 5.23
N SER A 357 -4.69 -9.07 4.73
CA SER A 357 -3.82 -7.95 4.44
C SER A 357 -4.63 -6.65 4.50
N ALA A 358 -3.95 -5.58 4.90
CA ALA A 358 -4.50 -4.23 4.86
C ALA A 358 -3.71 -3.42 3.83
N LYS A 359 -4.40 -2.70 2.97
CA LYS A 359 -3.85 -1.69 2.06
C LYS A 359 -4.48 -0.37 2.46
N CYS A 360 -3.68 0.52 3.02
CA CYS A 360 -4.07 1.84 3.48
C CYS A 360 -3.46 2.91 2.57
N LEU A 361 -4.19 3.98 2.34
CA LEU A 361 -3.71 5.22 1.76
C LEU A 361 -3.81 6.31 2.82
N HIS A 362 -2.71 7.03 3.03
CA HIS A 362 -2.62 8.15 3.96
C HIS A 362 -2.45 9.44 3.15
N LEU A 363 -3.50 10.25 3.07
CA LEU A 363 -3.55 11.47 2.27
C LEU A 363 -3.33 12.70 3.15
N PHE A 364 -2.53 13.64 2.67
CA PHE A 364 -2.28 14.92 3.31
C PHE A 364 -2.73 16.06 2.39
N MET A 365 -3.31 17.10 2.96
CA MET A 365 -3.67 18.31 2.23
C MET A 365 -3.50 19.53 3.12
N ARG A 366 -3.24 20.68 2.50
CA ARG A 366 -3.15 21.99 3.16
C ARG A 366 -3.78 23.06 2.27
N ASP A 367 -3.99 24.24 2.84
CA ASP A 367 -4.43 25.46 2.18
C ASP A 367 -5.80 25.37 1.47
N GLN A 368 -6.57 24.30 1.72
CA GLN A 368 -7.88 24.09 1.11
C GLN A 368 -8.89 23.61 2.17
N PRO A 369 -9.91 24.42 2.52
CA PRO A 369 -10.86 24.07 3.56
C PRO A 369 -12.00 23.14 3.12
N GLN A 370 -12.17 22.86 1.82
CA GLN A 370 -13.34 22.17 1.26
C GLN A 370 -12.97 21.03 0.29
N GLY A 371 -13.80 19.98 0.26
CA GLY A 371 -13.74 18.90 -0.73
C GLY A 371 -12.65 17.84 -0.48
N PHE A 372 -12.06 17.83 0.71
CA PHE A 372 -11.02 16.88 1.06
C PHE A 372 -11.54 15.45 1.23
N ASP A 373 -12.70 15.31 1.87
CA ASP A 373 -13.47 14.07 2.01
C ASP A 373 -13.74 13.42 0.64
N ALA A 374 -14.27 14.18 -0.31
CA ALA A 374 -14.54 13.72 -1.67
C ALA A 374 -13.23 13.27 -2.37
N ARG A 375 -12.12 13.96 -2.09
CA ARG A 375 -10.80 13.60 -2.60
C ARG A 375 -10.30 12.27 -2.02
N VAL A 376 -10.45 12.06 -0.71
CA VAL A 376 -10.13 10.77 -0.05
C VAL A 376 -10.97 9.65 -0.66
N GLY A 377 -12.29 9.84 -0.78
CA GLY A 377 -13.18 8.86 -1.40
C GLY A 377 -12.84 8.56 -2.86
N HIS A 378 -12.40 9.56 -3.62
CA HIS A 378 -11.93 9.36 -4.99
C HIS A 378 -10.65 8.51 -5.03
N TYR A 379 -9.65 8.79 -4.20
CA TYR A 379 -8.44 7.98 -4.11
C TYR A 379 -8.71 6.55 -3.61
N TRP A 380 -9.61 6.39 -2.64
CA TRP A 380 -10.10 5.07 -2.21
C TRP A 380 -10.63 4.28 -3.41
N TYR A 381 -11.53 4.90 -4.18
CA TYR A 381 -12.13 4.25 -5.33
C TYR A 381 -11.08 3.87 -6.37
N GLU A 382 -10.16 4.78 -6.70
CA GLU A 382 -9.20 4.57 -7.79
C GLU A 382 -8.00 3.71 -7.44
N LEU A 383 -7.50 3.73 -6.21
CA LEU A 383 -6.24 3.09 -5.84
C LEU A 383 -6.41 1.83 -4.98
N ILE A 384 -7.59 1.66 -4.38
CA ILE A 384 -7.89 0.57 -3.45
C ILE A 384 -9.05 -0.28 -3.96
N TYR A 385 -10.24 0.29 -4.17
CA TYR A 385 -11.44 -0.47 -4.51
C TYR A 385 -11.45 -0.95 -5.97
N ARG A 386 -11.16 -0.07 -6.91
CA ARG A 386 -11.14 -0.32 -8.37
C ARG A 386 -9.81 0.15 -8.98
N PRO A 387 -8.65 -0.41 -8.60
CA PRO A 387 -7.37 -0.06 -9.21
C PRO A 387 -7.32 -0.44 -10.69
N LEU A 388 -6.47 0.25 -11.45
CA LEU A 388 -6.09 -0.22 -12.78
C LEU A 388 -5.44 -1.60 -12.66
N LYS A 389 -5.82 -2.52 -13.55
CA LYS A 389 -5.33 -3.89 -13.54
C LYS A 389 -4.50 -4.16 -14.79
N ALA A 390 -3.46 -4.95 -14.64
CA ALA A 390 -2.69 -5.46 -15.75
C ALA A 390 -2.54 -6.98 -15.61
N GLU A 391 -2.61 -7.69 -16.73
CA GLU A 391 -2.44 -9.14 -16.80
C GLU A 391 -1.61 -9.49 -18.03
N ILE A 392 -0.96 -10.66 -18.01
CA ILE A 392 -0.24 -11.12 -19.19
C ILE A 392 -1.25 -11.44 -20.30
N TYR A 393 -1.01 -10.93 -21.51
CA TYR A 393 -1.86 -11.25 -22.65
C TYR A 393 -1.79 -12.74 -22.98
N HIS A 394 -2.97 -13.37 -23.07
CA HIS A 394 -3.14 -14.73 -23.54
C HIS A 394 -4.02 -14.74 -24.79
N ASP A 395 -3.50 -15.31 -25.87
CA ASP A 395 -4.22 -15.49 -27.12
C ASP A 395 -5.21 -16.65 -26.97
N THR A 396 -6.29 -16.41 -26.22
CA THR A 396 -7.38 -17.38 -26.12
C THR A 396 -8.21 -17.27 -27.39
N ALA A 397 -7.97 -18.20 -28.32
CA ALA A 397 -8.89 -18.43 -29.42
C ALA A 397 -10.27 -18.72 -28.82
N VAL A 398 -11.17 -17.73 -28.88
CA VAL A 398 -12.58 -17.91 -28.56
C VAL A 398 -13.08 -19.05 -29.44
N LYS A 399 -13.24 -20.24 -28.87
CA LYS A 399 -13.91 -21.36 -29.54
C LYS A 399 -15.36 -20.96 -29.72
N SER A 400 -15.64 -20.28 -30.83
CA SER A 400 -16.99 -19.94 -31.26
C SER A 400 -17.76 -21.24 -31.47
N PRO A 401 -18.89 -21.48 -30.77
CA PRO A 401 -19.70 -22.66 -30.99
C PRO A 401 -20.62 -22.42 -32.18
N ILE A 402 -20.05 -22.25 -33.38
CA ILE A 402 -20.84 -22.16 -34.62
C ILE A 402 -20.14 -22.93 -35.73
N GLN A 403 -20.03 -24.25 -35.56
CA GLN A 403 -19.89 -25.17 -36.68
C GLN A 403 -20.59 -26.48 -36.31
N ASN A 404 -21.90 -26.54 -36.54
CA ASN A 404 -22.62 -27.77 -36.89
C ASN A 404 -24.06 -27.48 -37.34
N ASN A 405 -24.22 -26.58 -38.32
CA ASN A 405 -25.38 -26.68 -39.21
C ASN A 405 -24.90 -27.23 -40.55
N ARG A 406 -24.78 -28.56 -40.60
CA ARG A 406 -24.74 -29.28 -41.88
C ARG A 406 -26.03 -28.99 -42.62
N LEU A 407 -25.91 -28.29 -43.73
CA LEU A 407 -26.90 -28.23 -44.79
C LEU A 407 -27.29 -29.67 -45.17
N VAL A 408 -28.56 -30.02 -44.97
CA VAL A 408 -29.17 -31.22 -45.53
C VAL A 408 -29.57 -30.90 -46.97
N PRO A 409 -29.05 -31.59 -47.99
CA PRO A 409 -29.53 -31.42 -49.35
C PRO A 409 -30.90 -32.08 -49.51
N ALA A 410 -31.80 -31.36 -50.18
CA ALA A 410 -33.11 -31.82 -50.57
C ALA A 410 -33.05 -33.16 -51.32
N ARG A 411 -33.87 -34.14 -50.91
CA ARG A 411 -34.18 -35.31 -51.73
C ARG A 411 -35.54 -35.12 -52.40
N SER A 412 -35.48 -35.19 -53.72
CA SER A 412 -36.58 -35.29 -54.67
C SER A 412 -37.08 -36.73 -54.81
N GLY A 413 -38.40 -36.89 -55.00
CA GLY A 413 -39.10 -38.05 -55.56
C GLY A 413 -39.22 -39.28 -54.63
N LYS A 414 -40.34 -39.99 -54.54
CA LYS A 414 -41.60 -40.07 -55.28
C LYS A 414 -42.71 -40.48 -54.31
#